data_AF-A0A1U7JLI0-F1
#
_entry.id   AF-A0A1U7JLI0-F1
#
_cell.length_a   1.000
_cell.length_b   1.000
_cell.length_c   1.000
_cell.angle_alpha   90.00
_cell.angle_beta   90.00
_cell.angle_gamma   90.00
#
_symmetry.space_group_name_H-M   'P 1'
#
loop_
_entity.id
_entity.type
_entity.pdbx_description
1 polymer ?
#
loop_
_entity_poly.entity_id
_entity_poly.type
_entity_poly.pdbx_seq_one_letter_code
_entity_poly.pdbx_strand_id
1 'polypeptide(L)'
;MALRSTPPVVSKDSSQQTRESALLDKAREFEAVYLNQLMQTMFNGLETGGTFGSGPGADAWKSMMVNEYATSMAANGGIGLADSITRQLLDFQEI
;
A
#
# COMPACT_ATOMS: atom_id res chain seq x y z
N MET A 1 42.52 -2.97 33.80
CA MET A 1 41.66 -1.87 33.30
C MET A 1 41.53 -2.05 31.79
N ALA A 2 40.60 -2.90 31.36
CA ALA A 2 40.43 -3.26 29.95
C ALA A 2 39.32 -2.39 29.35
N LEU A 3 39.68 -1.53 28.39
CA LEU A 3 38.76 -0.73 27.60
C LEU A 3 37.94 -1.68 26.71
N ARG A 4 36.67 -1.90 27.03
CA ARG A 4 35.74 -2.60 26.14
C ARG A 4 35.35 -1.63 25.03
N SER A 5 35.91 -1.83 23.84
CA SER A 5 35.55 -1.11 22.61
C SER A 5 34.13 -1.52 22.21
N THR A 6 33.19 -0.57 22.19
CA THR A 6 31.85 -0.76 21.62
C THR A 6 31.96 -0.91 20.10
N PRO A 7 31.27 -1.87 19.47
CA PRO A 7 31.28 -2.01 18.03
C PRO A 7 30.60 -0.81 17.36
N PRO A 8 31.03 -0.41 16.14
CA PRO A 8 30.39 0.66 15.40
C PRO A 8 29.00 0.21 14.93
N VAL A 9 27.98 1.03 15.21
CA VAL A 9 26.66 0.87 14.59
C VAL A 9 26.82 1.24 13.11
N VAL A 10 26.61 0.29 12.22
CA VAL A 10 26.62 0.52 10.77
C VAL A 10 25.40 1.38 10.42
N SER A 11 25.62 2.70 10.28
CA SER A 11 24.63 3.62 9.75
C SER A 11 24.46 3.31 8.26
N LYS A 12 23.28 2.83 7.83
CA LYS A 12 22.93 2.71 6.40
C LYS A 12 23.27 4.03 5.70
N ASP A 13 23.94 3.95 4.56
CA ASP A 13 24.36 5.12 3.80
C ASP A 13 23.12 5.95 3.41
N SER A 14 23.17 7.27 3.62
CA SER A 14 22.04 8.19 3.35
C SER A 14 21.48 8.04 1.94
N SER A 15 22.34 7.67 0.97
CA SER A 15 21.95 7.39 -0.42
C SER A 15 21.08 6.13 -0.58
N GLN A 16 21.26 5.12 0.27
CA GLN A 16 20.47 3.90 0.29
C GLN A 16 19.12 4.14 0.95
N GLN A 17 19.08 4.92 2.05
CA GLN A 17 17.82 5.30 2.71
C GLN A 17 16.90 6.10 1.79
N THR A 18 17.45 7.03 1.00
CA THR A 18 16.66 7.79 0.01
C THR A 18 16.09 6.88 -1.08
N ARG A 19 16.85 5.88 -1.54
CA ARG A 19 16.37 4.91 -2.54
C ARG A 19 15.27 4.00 -1.99
N GLU A 20 15.46 3.49 -0.77
CA GLU A 20 14.46 2.68 -0.06
C GLU A 20 13.16 3.46 0.15
N SER A 21 13.25 4.73 0.55
CA SER A 21 12.08 5.62 0.67
C SER A 21 11.37 5.81 -0.68
N ALA A 22 12.11 6.07 -1.76
CA ALA A 22 11.53 6.24 -3.08
C ALA A 22 10.84 4.96 -3.60
N LEU A 23 11.43 3.80 -3.32
CA LEU A 23 10.82 2.49 -3.62
C LEU A 23 9.53 2.27 -2.83
N LEU A 24 9.52 2.63 -1.54
CA LEU A 24 8.35 2.53 -0.69
C LEU A 24 7.21 3.42 -1.19
N ASP A 25 7.50 4.67 -1.58
CA ASP A 25 6.48 5.59 -2.11
C ASP A 25 5.86 5.04 -3.40
N LYS A 26 6.69 4.49 -4.31
CA LYS A 26 6.19 3.87 -5.53
C LYS A 26 5.38 2.60 -5.26
N ALA A 27 5.77 1.80 -4.28
CA ALA A 27 5.03 0.62 -3.87
C ALA A 27 3.67 0.98 -3.25
N ARG A 28 3.59 2.08 -2.49
CA ARG A 28 2.32 2.63 -1.96
C ARG A 28 1.39 3.14 -3.07
N GLU A 29 1.93 3.85 -4.06
CA GLU A 29 1.15 4.29 -5.24
C GLU A 29 0.54 3.08 -5.97
N PHE A 30 1.33 2.02 -6.15
CA PHE A 30 0.84 0.77 -6.74
C PHE A 30 -0.24 0.10 -5.88
N GLU A 31 0.00 -0.03 -4.57
CA GLU A 31 -0.98 -0.61 -3.64
C GLU A 31 -2.30 0.15 -3.66
N ALA A 32 -2.29 1.48 -3.76
CA ALA A 32 -3.50 2.29 -3.87
C ALA A 32 -4.30 1.98 -5.14
N VAL A 33 -3.64 1.84 -6.29
CA VAL A 33 -4.30 1.44 -7.55
C VAL A 33 -4.85 0.01 -7.44
N TYR A 34 -4.07 -0.90 -6.86
CA TYR A 34 -4.50 -2.27 -6.62
C TYR A 34 -5.74 -2.35 -5.72
N LEU A 35 -5.75 -1.63 -4.60
CA LEU A 35 -6.88 -1.58 -3.68
C LEU A 35 -8.14 -1.02 -4.35
N ASN A 36 -8.00 0.02 -5.17
CA ASN A 36 -9.11 0.53 -5.97
C ASN A 36 -9.69 -0.55 -6.89
N GLN A 37 -8.84 -1.29 -7.61
CA GLN A 37 -9.29 -2.35 -8.50
C GLN A 37 -9.92 -3.54 -7.75
N LEU A 38 -9.33 -3.92 -6.61
CA LEU A 38 -9.84 -4.98 -5.75
C LEU A 38 -11.22 -4.62 -5.22
N MET A 39 -11.37 -3.39 -4.72
CA MET A 39 -12.64 -2.88 -4.23
C MET A 39 -13.69 -2.82 -5.33
N GLN A 40 -13.37 -2.28 -6.50
CA GLN A 40 -14.30 -2.30 -7.63
C GLN A 40 -14.77 -3.72 -7.96
N THR A 41 -13.87 -4.70 -7.94
CA THR A 41 -14.21 -6.12 -8.18
C THR A 41 -15.10 -6.69 -7.09
N MET A 42 -14.81 -6.42 -5.82
CA MET A 42 -15.63 -6.85 -4.69
C MET A 42 -17.05 -6.26 -4.75
N PHE A 43 -17.18 -4.97 -5.07
CA PHE A 43 -18.47 -4.29 -5.11
C PHE A 43 -19.27 -4.56 -6.39
N ASN A 44 -18.60 -4.85 -7.51
CA ASN A 44 -19.26 -5.33 -8.73
C ASN A 44 -19.72 -6.80 -8.60
N GLY A 45 -19.00 -7.63 -7.83
CA GLY A 45 -19.38 -9.01 -7.56
C GLY A 45 -20.56 -9.16 -6.59
N LEU A 46 -20.93 -8.10 -5.87
CA LEU A 46 -22.17 -8.01 -5.10
C LEU A 46 -23.31 -7.67 -6.08
N GLU A 47 -23.86 -8.68 -6.75
CA GLU A 47 -24.96 -8.50 -7.69
C GLU A 47 -26.12 -7.67 -7.13
N THR A 48 -26.66 -6.86 -8.04
CA THR A 48 -27.77 -5.92 -7.95
C THR A 48 -28.93 -6.38 -7.06
N GLY A 49 -29.28 -5.57 -6.05
CA GLY A 49 -30.54 -5.73 -5.30
C GLY A 49 -30.43 -5.85 -3.77
N GLY A 50 -29.25 -5.69 -3.17
CA GLY A 50 -29.10 -5.57 -1.72
C GLY A 50 -29.66 -4.23 -1.15
N THR A 51 -29.33 -3.92 0.10
CA THR A 51 -29.82 -2.75 0.90
C THR A 51 -29.79 -1.39 0.18
N PHE A 52 -28.96 -1.23 -0.86
CA PHE A 52 -28.77 0.00 -1.63
C PHE A 52 -29.53 0.06 -2.96
N GLY A 53 -30.25 -1.02 -3.33
CA GLY A 53 -31.03 -1.10 -4.56
C GLY A 53 -30.18 -1.16 -5.84
N SER A 54 -30.88 -1.05 -6.97
CA SER A 54 -30.32 -1.07 -8.32
C SER A 54 -30.70 0.21 -9.06
N GLY A 55 -29.76 0.81 -9.80
CA GLY A 55 -30.02 1.95 -10.68
C GLY A 55 -28.90 2.99 -10.67
N PRO A 56 -28.89 3.93 -11.63
CA PRO A 56 -27.76 4.84 -11.87
C PRO A 56 -27.35 5.67 -10.63
N GLY A 57 -28.33 6.10 -9.83
CA GLY A 57 -28.07 6.83 -8.59
C GLY A 57 -27.44 5.97 -7.50
N ALA A 58 -27.87 4.71 -7.37
CA ALA A 58 -27.29 3.77 -6.43
C ALA A 58 -25.85 3.42 -6.83
N ASP A 59 -25.57 3.29 -8.12
CA ASP A 59 -24.24 2.93 -8.61
C ASP A 59 -23.24 4.10 -8.48
N ALA A 60 -23.68 5.34 -8.70
CA ALA A 60 -22.87 6.53 -8.42
C ALA A 60 -22.53 6.65 -6.93
N TRP A 61 -23.52 6.45 -6.04
CA TRP A 61 -23.30 6.50 -4.59
C TRP A 61 -22.37 5.39 -4.10
N LYS A 62 -22.54 4.15 -4.59
CA LYS A 62 -21.61 3.04 -4.32
C LYS A 62 -20.20 3.41 -4.74
N SER A 63 -20.02 3.98 -5.94
CA SER A 63 -18.69 4.35 -6.45
C SER A 63 -17.98 5.38 -5.56
N MET A 64 -18.71 6.40 -5.07
CA MET A 64 -18.16 7.36 -4.11
C MET A 64 -17.80 6.69 -2.78
N MET A 65 -18.68 5.84 -2.25
CA MET A 65 -18.44 5.14 -0.98
C MET A 65 -17.22 4.20 -1.08
N VAL A 66 -17.09 3.47 -2.19
CA VAL A 66 -15.96 2.60 -2.48
C VAL A 66 -14.66 3.39 -2.54
N ASN A 67 -14.68 4.55 -3.20
CA ASN A 67 -13.52 5.43 -3.28
C ASN A 67 -13.07 5.93 -1.89
N GLU A 68 -14.02 6.31 -1.02
CA GLU A 68 -13.71 6.71 0.36
C GLU A 68 -13.14 5.56 1.19
N TYR A 69 -13.70 4.35 1.06
CA TYR A 69 -13.13 3.17 1.73
C TYR A 69 -11.71 2.85 1.24
N ALA A 70 -11.48 2.87 -0.07
CA ALA A 70 -10.15 2.64 -0.63
C ALA A 70 -9.15 3.71 -0.15
N THR A 71 -9.55 4.98 -0.14
CA THR A 71 -8.74 6.10 0.35
C THR A 71 -8.42 5.96 1.83
N SER A 72 -9.43 5.63 2.65
CA SER A 72 -9.26 5.41 4.09
C SER A 72 -8.34 4.22 4.39
N MET A 73 -8.48 3.11 3.66
CA MET A 73 -7.60 1.96 3.82
C MET A 73 -6.16 2.29 3.42
N ALA A 74 -5.94 2.97 2.30
CA ALA A 74 -4.61 3.41 1.89
C ALA A 74 -3.98 4.37 2.92
N ALA A 75 -4.75 5.32 3.46
CA ALA A 75 -4.28 6.28 4.46
C ALA A 75 -3.92 5.62 5.80
N ASN A 76 -4.61 4.54 6.19
CA ASN A 76 -4.35 3.82 7.45
C ASN A 76 -3.28 2.72 7.33
N GLY A 77 -2.50 2.70 6.24
CA GLY A 77 -1.37 1.78 6.07
C GLY A 77 -1.61 0.65 5.07
N GLY A 78 -2.70 0.69 4.29
CA GLY A 78 -2.96 -0.27 3.23
C GLY A 78 -3.18 -1.70 3.76
N ILE A 79 -2.80 -2.69 2.94
CA ILE A 79 -2.83 -4.12 3.29
C ILE A 79 -1.42 -4.70 3.50
N GLY A 80 -0.38 -3.85 3.49
CA GLY A 80 1.02 -4.24 3.64
C GLY A 80 1.65 -4.80 2.37
N LEU A 81 1.00 -4.59 1.21
CA LEU A 81 1.54 -5.00 -0.08
C LEU A 81 2.75 -4.15 -0.46
N ALA A 82 2.72 -2.85 -0.16
CA ALA A 82 3.82 -1.94 -0.44
C ALA A 82 5.13 -2.41 0.23
N ASP A 83 5.09 -2.74 1.53
CA ASP A 83 6.27 -3.21 2.27
C ASP A 83 6.82 -4.53 1.71
N SER A 84 5.94 -5.42 1.25
CA SER A 84 6.32 -6.71 0.67
C SER A 84 7.03 -6.53 -0.67
N ILE A 85 6.50 -5.63 -1.52
CA ILE A 85 7.12 -5.27 -2.81
C ILE A 85 8.47 -4.59 -2.58
N THR A 86 8.55 -3.62 -1.68
CA THR A 86 9.80 -2.91 -1.40
C THR A 86 10.90 -3.87 -0.94
N ARG A 87 10.59 -4.81 -0.04
CA ARG A 87 11.54 -5.85 0.39
C ARG A 87 12.06 -6.68 -0.78
N GLN A 88 11.17 -7.20 -1.62
CA GLN A 88 11.57 -8.00 -2.79
C GLN A 88 12.42 -7.20 -3.80
N LEU A 89 12.07 -5.94 -4.04
CA LEU A 89 12.84 -5.08 -4.95
C LEU A 89 14.23 -4.73 -4.43
N LEU A 90 14.40 -4.65 -3.11
CA LEU A 90 15.71 -4.49 -2.48
C LEU A 90 16.52 -5.79 -2.60
N ASP A 91 15.91 -6.94 -2.34
CA ASP A 91 16.57 -8.25 -2.48
C ASP A 91 17.10 -8.46 -3.91
N PHE A 92 16.33 -8.06 -4.93
CA PHE A 92 16.77 -8.15 -6.34
C PHE A 92 17.93 -7.20 -6.70
N GLN A 93 18.16 -6.15 -5.92
CA GLN A 93 19.28 -5.20 -6.14
C GLN A 93 20.57 -5.65 -5.45
N GLU A 94 20.51 -6.59 -4.50
CA GLU A 94 21.69 -7.12 -3.81
C GLU A 94 22.37 -8.28 -4.56
N ILE A 95 21.79 -8.74 -5.66
CA ILE A 95 22.36 -9.74 -6.59
C ILE A 95 23.23 -9.05 -7.65
#